data_AF-A0A0D8XYV3-F1
#
_entry.id   AF-A0A0D8XYV3-F1
#
_cell.length_a   1.000
_cell.length_b   1.000
_cell.length_c   1.000
_cell.angle_alpha   90.00
_cell.angle_beta   90.00
_cell.angle_gamma   90.00
#
_symmetry.space_group_name_H-M   'P 1'
#
loop_
_entity.id
_entity.type
_entity.pdbx_description
1 polymer ?
#
loop_
_entity_poly.entity_id
_entity_poly.type
_entity_poly.pdbx_seq_one_letter_code
_entity_poly.pdbx_strand_id
1 'polypeptide(L)'
;MVRLQPEAVSHMPEALPIFLRDSSIAHVLTWAICSPTMALSLLTPRQYPLHPVTVQYAVQVLRSYSSDVLLMYIPQLVQAVRHDTVGGSINVINYLTVNLPAVSFMSSSGTQLLAACVHRNPASQGSLLTGDKMGYVAELIIWLGHHSQLLAHQLIWNMETNMYADEDSKNKDPVLFDALNEIVKKTVNQLEGAARRFHEAEFSLFHQLTAISGTIKPYPKGDARKKACLKALSEVKLETITYLPSNPEALLLDIDYSSGTPMQS
;
A
#
# COMPACT_ATOMS: atom_id res chain seq x y z
N MET A 1 33.73 -16.50 -2.91
CA MET A 1 32.82 -16.98 -3.98
C MET A 1 31.81 -15.92 -4.38
N VAL A 2 30.91 -15.47 -3.49
CA VAL A 2 29.89 -14.43 -3.78
C VAL A 2 30.44 -13.20 -4.52
N ARG A 3 31.64 -12.72 -4.14
CA ARG A 3 32.31 -11.57 -4.76
C ARG A 3 32.94 -11.84 -6.13
N LEU A 4 33.45 -13.05 -6.33
CA LEU A 4 34.23 -13.41 -7.53
C LEU A 4 33.33 -13.92 -8.66
N GLN A 5 32.18 -14.52 -8.29
CA GLN A 5 31.23 -15.10 -9.22
C GLN A 5 29.81 -14.98 -8.65
N PRO A 6 29.20 -13.78 -8.66
CA PRO A 6 27.87 -13.55 -8.08
C PRO A 6 26.78 -14.38 -8.76
N GLU A 7 26.93 -14.68 -10.05
CA GLU A 7 26.01 -15.54 -10.81
C GLU A 7 25.94 -16.97 -10.25
N ALA A 8 27.01 -17.49 -9.65
CA ALA A 8 27.02 -18.83 -9.09
C ALA A 8 26.16 -18.95 -7.82
N VAL A 9 25.78 -17.84 -7.19
CA VAL A 9 25.03 -17.79 -5.93
C VAL A 9 23.73 -16.99 -6.02
N SER A 10 23.41 -16.42 -7.19
CA SER A 10 22.24 -15.54 -7.39
C SER A 10 20.90 -16.27 -7.17
N HIS A 11 20.89 -17.59 -7.26
CA HIS A 11 19.74 -18.45 -6.97
C HIS A 11 19.47 -18.62 -5.46
N MET A 12 20.39 -18.18 -4.59
CA MET A 12 20.28 -18.27 -3.14
C MET A 12 20.00 -16.88 -2.54
N PRO A 13 18.75 -16.56 -2.17
CA PRO A 13 18.41 -15.24 -1.63
C PRO A 13 19.13 -14.93 -0.30
N GLU A 14 19.55 -15.95 0.46
CA GLU A 14 20.29 -15.81 1.72
C GLU A 14 21.71 -15.25 1.52
N ALA A 15 22.26 -15.36 0.31
CA ALA A 15 23.57 -14.79 -0.02
C ALA A 15 23.50 -13.27 -0.29
N LEU A 16 22.29 -12.72 -0.51
CA LEU A 16 22.08 -11.34 -0.91
C LEU A 16 22.61 -10.32 0.12
N PRO A 17 22.36 -10.47 1.44
CA PRO A 17 22.92 -9.56 2.45
C PRO A 17 24.44 -9.49 2.45
N ILE A 18 25.12 -10.58 2.07
CA ILE A 18 26.59 -10.65 1.99
C ILE A 18 27.06 -9.93 0.72
N PHE A 19 26.38 -10.13 -0.39
CA PHE A 19 26.66 -9.48 -1.68
C PHE A 19 26.50 -7.95 -1.60
N LEU A 20 25.42 -7.47 -0.98
CA LEU A 20 25.08 -6.05 -0.92
C LEU A 20 26.00 -5.20 -0.02
N ARG A 21 26.87 -5.83 0.78
CA ARG A 21 27.86 -5.11 1.61
C ARG A 21 29.05 -4.59 0.79
N ASP A 22 29.19 -5.02 -0.45
CA ASP A 22 30.26 -4.61 -1.35
C ASP A 22 29.75 -3.68 -2.47
N SER A 23 30.66 -2.91 -3.07
CA SER A 23 30.32 -1.84 -4.02
C SER A 23 29.83 -2.30 -5.41
N SER A 24 29.80 -3.60 -5.68
CA SER A 24 29.38 -4.14 -6.99
C SER A 24 27.91 -4.55 -6.95
N ILE A 25 27.02 -3.61 -7.28
CA ILE A 25 25.56 -3.83 -7.35
C ILE A 25 25.13 -4.32 -8.75
N ALA A 26 26.09 -4.43 -9.68
CA ALA A 26 25.87 -5.00 -10.99
C ALA A 26 25.25 -6.41 -10.84
N HIS A 27 24.24 -6.72 -11.64
CA HIS A 27 23.52 -7.99 -11.66
C HIS A 27 22.52 -8.27 -10.52
N VAL A 28 22.30 -7.37 -9.54
CA VAL A 28 21.31 -7.65 -8.47
C VAL A 28 19.88 -7.88 -9.00
N LEU A 29 19.53 -7.29 -10.15
CA LEU A 29 18.22 -7.46 -10.80
C LEU A 29 17.95 -8.88 -11.29
N THR A 30 18.95 -9.74 -11.42
CA THR A 30 18.79 -11.14 -11.88
C THR A 30 18.80 -12.14 -10.73
N TRP A 31 18.81 -11.67 -9.48
CA TRP A 31 18.81 -12.52 -8.30
C TRP A 31 17.43 -13.13 -8.03
N ALA A 32 17.42 -14.30 -7.38
CA ALA A 32 16.22 -14.93 -6.88
C ALA A 32 15.43 -13.99 -5.95
N ILE A 33 14.11 -14.18 -5.89
CA ILE A 33 13.21 -13.39 -5.06
C ILE A 33 13.58 -13.59 -3.57
N CYS A 34 13.89 -12.50 -2.87
CA CYS A 34 14.16 -12.52 -1.44
C CYS A 34 12.88 -12.31 -0.62
N SER A 35 12.97 -12.43 0.72
CA SER A 35 11.82 -12.21 1.61
C SER A 35 11.33 -10.75 1.57
N PRO A 36 10.04 -10.47 1.88
CA PRO A 36 9.54 -9.09 1.91
C PRO A 36 10.32 -8.22 2.90
N THR A 37 10.70 -8.77 4.05
CA THR A 37 11.53 -8.09 5.05
C THR A 37 12.88 -7.66 4.46
N MET A 38 13.53 -8.52 3.67
CA MET A 38 14.78 -8.17 3.00
C MET A 38 14.56 -7.09 1.94
N ALA A 39 13.53 -7.21 1.11
CA ALA A 39 13.21 -6.19 0.11
C ALA A 39 12.93 -4.81 0.74
N LEU A 40 12.13 -4.76 1.81
CA LEU A 40 11.84 -3.54 2.56
C LEU A 40 13.11 -2.89 3.15
N SER A 41 14.09 -3.71 3.56
CA SER A 41 15.37 -3.19 4.06
C SER A 41 16.15 -2.40 3.01
N LEU A 42 15.91 -2.64 1.72
CA LEU A 42 16.53 -1.95 0.58
C LEU A 42 15.81 -0.66 0.20
N LEU A 43 14.58 -0.45 0.70
CA LEU A 43 13.81 0.78 0.49
C LEU A 43 14.12 1.85 1.53
N THR A 44 14.95 1.54 2.54
CA THR A 44 15.33 2.49 3.60
C THR A 44 16.84 2.50 3.80
N PRO A 45 17.45 3.65 4.13
CA PRO A 45 18.90 3.75 4.31
C PRO A 45 19.41 3.16 5.64
N ARG A 46 18.59 2.36 6.36
CA ARG A 46 18.94 1.86 7.70
C ARG A 46 20.04 0.81 7.69
N GLN A 47 19.99 -0.11 6.74
CA GLN A 47 20.92 -1.24 6.65
C GLN A 47 21.86 -1.13 5.45
N TYR A 48 21.37 -0.59 4.33
CA TYR A 48 22.13 -0.43 3.10
C TYR A 48 21.94 0.99 2.55
N PRO A 49 22.96 1.59 1.91
CA PRO A 49 22.77 2.84 1.19
C PRO A 49 21.70 2.69 0.11
N LEU A 50 20.86 3.72 -0.06
CA LEU A 50 19.87 3.73 -1.14
C LEU A 50 20.58 3.75 -2.49
N HIS A 51 20.22 2.80 -3.34
CA HIS A 51 20.74 2.71 -4.69
C HIS A 51 19.59 2.39 -5.67
N PRO A 52 19.45 3.11 -6.80
CA PRO A 52 18.31 2.93 -7.71
C PRO A 52 18.10 1.47 -8.15
N VAL A 53 19.19 0.74 -8.39
CA VAL A 53 19.12 -0.67 -8.84
C VAL A 53 18.64 -1.61 -7.72
N THR A 54 19.06 -1.39 -6.47
CA THR A 54 18.58 -2.23 -5.34
C THR A 54 17.13 -1.92 -4.99
N VAL A 55 16.73 -0.65 -5.11
CA VAL A 55 15.33 -0.23 -4.95
C VAL A 55 14.46 -0.85 -6.05
N GLN A 56 14.90 -0.84 -7.31
CA GLN A 56 14.19 -1.51 -8.41
C GLN A 56 14.02 -3.01 -8.16
N TYR A 57 15.09 -3.70 -7.74
CA TYR A 57 15.01 -5.11 -7.35
C TYR A 57 13.99 -5.31 -6.21
N ALA A 58 14.03 -4.48 -5.17
CA ALA A 58 13.09 -4.57 -4.05
C ALA A 58 11.63 -4.37 -4.49
N VAL A 59 11.37 -3.40 -5.37
CA VAL A 59 10.03 -3.17 -5.95
C VAL A 59 9.57 -4.40 -6.76
N GLN A 60 10.45 -5.00 -7.56
CA GLN A 60 10.12 -6.22 -8.32
C GLN A 60 9.80 -7.39 -7.39
N VAL A 61 10.61 -7.59 -6.33
CA VAL A 61 10.37 -8.60 -5.31
C VAL A 61 9.02 -8.39 -4.64
N LEU A 62 8.71 -7.18 -4.18
CA LEU A 62 7.45 -6.89 -3.48
C LEU A 62 6.23 -7.08 -4.40
N ARG A 63 6.32 -6.73 -5.69
CA ARG A 63 5.25 -6.98 -6.67
C ARG A 63 4.98 -8.46 -6.94
N SER A 64 5.91 -9.35 -6.59
CA SER A 64 5.75 -10.80 -6.80
C SER A 64 4.97 -11.50 -5.68
N TYR A 65 4.79 -10.86 -4.53
CA TYR A 65 4.05 -11.43 -3.39
C TYR A 65 2.54 -11.20 -3.53
N SER A 66 1.74 -12.10 -2.95
CA SER A 66 0.29 -11.94 -2.88
C SER A 66 -0.11 -10.78 -1.98
N SER A 67 -1.33 -10.26 -2.18
CA SER A 67 -1.87 -9.18 -1.37
C SER A 67 -1.93 -9.54 0.12
N ASP A 68 -2.31 -10.76 0.45
CA ASP A 68 -2.44 -11.23 1.84
C ASP A 68 -1.12 -11.16 2.60
N VAL A 69 -0.02 -11.52 1.94
CA VAL A 69 1.33 -11.39 2.52
C VAL A 69 1.68 -9.92 2.73
N LEU A 70 1.39 -9.07 1.75
CA LEU A 70 1.76 -7.65 1.78
C LEU A 70 0.93 -6.81 2.76
N LEU A 71 -0.29 -7.24 3.13
CA LEU A 71 -1.10 -6.60 4.16
C LEU A 71 -0.32 -6.45 5.48
N MET A 72 0.48 -7.46 5.83
CA MET A 72 1.29 -7.47 7.05
C MET A 72 2.44 -6.45 7.03
N TYR A 73 2.78 -5.92 5.85
CA TYR A 73 3.91 -5.02 5.62
C TYR A 73 3.50 -3.58 5.28
N ILE A 74 2.19 -3.27 5.31
CA ILE A 74 1.66 -1.93 5.02
C ILE A 74 2.34 -0.83 5.84
N PRO A 75 2.48 -0.95 7.18
CA PRO A 75 3.13 0.09 7.96
C PRO A 75 4.57 0.38 7.49
N GLN A 76 5.32 -0.66 7.11
CA GLN A 76 6.70 -0.53 6.64
C GLN A 76 6.77 0.07 5.23
N LEU A 77 5.83 -0.28 4.35
CA LEU A 77 5.71 0.32 3.02
C LEU A 77 5.41 1.83 3.09
N VAL A 78 4.42 2.22 3.91
CA VAL A 78 4.06 3.63 4.09
C VAL A 78 5.23 4.41 4.70
N GLN A 79 5.94 3.85 5.69
CA GLN A 79 7.10 4.50 6.28
C GLN A 79 8.30 4.60 5.32
N ALA A 80 8.43 3.68 4.36
CA ALA A 80 9.50 3.74 3.35
C ALA A 80 9.38 4.97 2.43
N VAL A 81 8.17 5.54 2.27
CA VAL A 81 7.95 6.79 1.50
C VAL A 81 8.79 7.96 2.03
N ARG A 82 9.12 7.98 3.33
CA ARG A 82 9.99 8.99 3.94
C ARG A 82 11.36 9.11 3.25
N HIS A 83 11.80 8.02 2.64
CA HIS A 83 13.11 7.89 2.02
C HIS A 83 13.05 7.86 0.49
N ASP A 84 11.88 8.11 -0.09
CA ASP A 84 11.61 7.96 -1.53
C ASP A 84 12.06 9.19 -2.33
N THR A 85 13.34 9.55 -2.18
CA THR A 85 13.97 10.74 -2.78
C THR A 85 14.55 10.46 -4.17
N VAL A 86 14.59 9.20 -4.59
CA VAL A 86 15.05 8.80 -5.92
C VAL A 86 13.87 8.90 -6.87
N GLY A 87 13.80 9.97 -7.66
CA GLY A 87 12.74 10.16 -8.66
C GLY A 87 12.59 8.92 -9.54
N GLY A 88 11.42 8.29 -9.46
CA GLY A 88 10.98 7.22 -10.36
C GLY A 88 10.92 7.79 -11.76
N SER A 89 11.82 7.32 -12.61
CA SER A 89 11.65 7.41 -14.05
C SER A 89 11.83 6.00 -14.54
N ILE A 90 10.82 5.15 -14.30
CA ILE A 90 10.85 3.81 -14.86
C ILE A 90 10.09 3.82 -16.17
N ASN A 91 10.84 3.83 -17.27
CA ASN A 91 10.41 3.23 -18.53
C ASN A 91 10.22 1.71 -18.33
N VAL A 92 9.26 1.28 -17.50
CA VAL A 92 9.01 -0.16 -17.22
C VAL A 92 8.51 -0.88 -18.47
N ILE A 93 7.91 -0.15 -19.41
CA ILE A 93 7.31 -0.72 -20.61
C ILE A 93 8.36 -1.33 -21.56
N ASN A 94 9.65 -0.99 -21.44
CA ASN A 94 10.70 -1.56 -22.30
C ASN A 94 11.42 -2.80 -21.74
N TYR A 95 11.31 -3.12 -20.45
CA TYR A 95 12.05 -4.25 -19.86
C TYR A 95 11.21 -5.51 -19.61
N LEU A 96 9.88 -5.39 -19.47
CA LEU A 96 9.00 -6.55 -19.28
C LEU A 96 8.77 -7.37 -20.57
N THR A 97 9.16 -6.84 -21.73
CA THR A 97 9.06 -7.56 -23.01
C THR A 97 10.33 -8.30 -23.43
N VAL A 98 11.45 -8.16 -22.70
CA VAL A 98 12.75 -8.69 -23.19
C VAL A 98 13.31 -9.85 -22.35
N ASN A 99 12.90 -10.06 -21.09
CA ASN A 99 13.56 -11.08 -20.24
C ASN A 99 12.64 -11.83 -19.26
N LEU A 100 11.48 -12.31 -19.71
CA LEU A 100 10.87 -13.47 -19.06
C LEU A 100 11.26 -14.72 -19.86
N PRO A 101 12.11 -15.64 -19.33
CA PRO A 101 12.21 -16.95 -19.93
C PRO A 101 10.84 -17.62 -19.79
N ALA A 102 10.32 -18.13 -20.90
CA ALA A 102 9.08 -18.90 -20.91
C ALA A 102 9.21 -20.07 -19.92
N VAL A 103 8.62 -19.95 -18.74
CA VAL A 103 8.45 -21.08 -17.84
C VAL A 103 7.28 -21.89 -18.38
N SER A 104 7.60 -22.87 -19.22
CA SER A 104 6.67 -23.85 -19.76
C SER A 104 6.18 -24.76 -18.63
N PHE A 105 5.08 -24.41 -17.96
CA PHE A 105 4.32 -25.38 -17.17
C PHE A 105 3.45 -26.20 -18.12
N MET A 106 3.88 -27.42 -18.44
CA MET A 106 3.00 -28.42 -19.02
C MET A 106 2.03 -28.90 -17.93
N SER A 107 0.77 -28.46 -18.00
CA SER A 107 -0.33 -29.04 -17.25
C SER A 107 -1.03 -30.08 -18.13
N SER A 108 -0.97 -31.34 -17.71
CA SER A 108 -1.72 -32.46 -18.28
C SER A 108 -3.14 -32.53 -17.68
N SER A 109 -3.93 -31.47 -17.83
CA SER A 109 -5.39 -31.53 -17.59
C SER A 109 -6.02 -30.24 -18.06
N GLY A 110 -6.76 -30.35 -19.17
CA GLY A 110 -7.32 -29.22 -19.91
C GLY A 110 -8.35 -28.42 -19.11
N THR A 111 -7.96 -27.22 -18.70
CA THR A 111 -8.90 -26.12 -18.44
C THR A 111 -8.26 -24.85 -18.99
N GLN A 112 -8.83 -24.34 -20.08
CA GLN A 112 -8.40 -23.10 -20.71
C GLN A 112 -8.69 -21.93 -19.77
N LEU A 113 -7.65 -21.23 -19.32
CA LEU A 113 -7.77 -19.88 -18.79
C LEU A 113 -7.54 -18.90 -19.95
N LEU A 114 -8.58 -18.13 -20.28
CA LEU A 114 -8.50 -16.98 -21.15
C LEU A 114 -7.41 -16.03 -20.61
N ALA A 115 -6.33 -15.89 -21.37
CA ALA A 115 -5.50 -14.70 -21.30
C ALA A 115 -6.36 -13.51 -21.71
N ALA A 116 -6.81 -12.71 -20.75
CA ALA A 116 -7.40 -11.41 -21.04
C ALA A 116 -6.27 -10.51 -21.56
N CYS A 117 -6.03 -10.56 -22.87
CA CYS A 117 -5.31 -9.52 -23.59
C CYS A 117 -6.12 -8.23 -23.45
N VAL A 118 -5.77 -7.41 -22.46
CA VAL A 118 -6.21 -6.02 -22.40
C VAL A 118 -5.61 -5.29 -23.61
N HIS A 119 -6.36 -5.21 -24.69
CA HIS A 119 -6.11 -4.25 -25.76
C HIS A 119 -6.28 -2.85 -25.16
N ARG A 120 -5.18 -2.13 -24.89
CA ARG A 120 -5.21 -0.69 -24.67
C ARG A 120 -4.77 0.05 -25.93
N ASN A 121 -5.64 0.99 -26.29
CA ASN A 121 -5.65 1.91 -27.41
C ASN A 121 -4.38 2.80 -27.45
N PRO A 122 -3.69 2.97 -28.60
CA PRO A 122 -2.45 3.76 -28.70
C PRO A 122 -2.64 5.30 -28.56
N ALA A 123 -3.86 5.78 -28.31
CA ALA A 123 -4.16 7.21 -28.23
C ALA A 123 -3.86 7.89 -26.88
N SER A 124 -3.35 7.18 -25.87
CA SER A 124 -2.95 7.80 -24.58
C SER A 124 -1.46 8.14 -24.48
N GLN A 125 -0.71 8.09 -25.59
CA GLN A 125 0.61 8.74 -25.69
C GLN A 125 0.41 10.24 -25.97
N GLY A 126 0.05 10.99 -24.94
CA GLY A 126 -0.08 12.45 -25.01
C GLY A 126 0.23 13.07 -23.66
N SER A 127 1.24 13.92 -23.62
CA SER A 127 1.79 14.64 -22.46
C SER A 127 2.76 13.87 -21.56
N LEU A 128 3.80 13.28 -22.18
CA LEU A 128 5.09 13.10 -21.52
C LEU A 128 5.76 14.49 -21.49
N LEU A 129 6.20 14.96 -20.31
CA LEU A 129 6.84 16.26 -20.00
C LEU A 129 5.96 17.32 -19.29
N THR A 130 5.36 16.96 -18.14
CA THR A 130 5.07 17.94 -17.06
C THR A 130 5.31 17.32 -15.68
N GLY A 131 6.30 17.85 -14.95
CA GLY A 131 6.24 18.02 -13.48
C GLY A 131 6.44 16.83 -12.52
N ASP A 132 5.87 15.65 -12.77
CA ASP A 132 5.63 14.71 -11.65
C ASP A 132 6.61 13.51 -11.66
N LYS A 133 7.77 13.66 -11.03
CA LYS A 133 8.65 12.53 -10.69
C LYS A 133 8.21 11.95 -9.34
N MET A 134 7.25 11.02 -9.33
CA MET A 134 6.99 10.21 -8.12
C MET A 134 8.14 9.24 -7.88
N GLY A 135 8.43 8.93 -6.62
CA GLY A 135 9.47 7.96 -6.26
C GLY A 135 9.05 6.50 -6.47
N TYR A 136 10.01 5.59 -6.35
CA TYR A 136 9.81 4.15 -6.57
C TYR A 136 8.82 3.53 -5.59
N VAL A 137 8.83 3.98 -4.33
CA VAL A 137 7.95 3.45 -3.27
C VAL A 137 6.52 3.95 -3.48
N ALA A 138 6.37 5.23 -3.81
CA ALA A 138 5.07 5.82 -4.15
C ALA A 138 4.42 5.09 -5.33
N GLU A 139 5.17 4.85 -6.41
CA GLU A 139 4.68 4.08 -7.56
C GLU A 139 4.32 2.64 -7.21
N LEU A 140 5.09 2.00 -6.32
CA LEU A 140 4.77 0.65 -5.82
C LEU A 140 3.45 0.66 -5.05
N ILE A 141 3.24 1.59 -4.12
CA ILE A 141 2.02 1.68 -3.31
C ILE A 141 0.78 1.89 -4.20
N ILE A 142 0.87 2.80 -5.16
CA ILE A 142 -0.20 3.05 -6.12
C ILE A 142 -0.48 1.78 -6.95
N TRP A 143 0.57 1.11 -7.43
CA TRP A 143 0.41 -0.13 -8.17
C TRP A 143 -0.27 -1.21 -7.33
N LEU A 144 0.10 -1.36 -6.06
CA LEU A 144 -0.52 -2.33 -5.15
C LEU A 144 -2.01 -2.04 -4.93
N GLY A 145 -2.37 -0.77 -4.69
CA GLY A 145 -3.77 -0.35 -4.54
C GLY A 145 -4.61 -0.61 -5.79
N HIS A 146 -4.03 -0.44 -6.97
CA HIS A 146 -4.73 -0.76 -8.23
C HIS A 146 -5.03 -2.26 -8.40
N HIS A 147 -4.20 -3.15 -7.85
CA HIS A 147 -4.34 -4.59 -8.03
C HIS A 147 -5.14 -5.29 -6.93
N SER A 148 -5.39 -4.61 -5.80
CA SER A 148 -6.22 -5.15 -4.72
C SER A 148 -6.94 -4.02 -3.99
N GLN A 149 -8.27 -4.07 -4.03
CA GLN A 149 -9.12 -3.10 -3.35
C GLN A 149 -8.88 -3.12 -1.83
N LEU A 150 -8.69 -4.29 -1.24
CA LEU A 150 -8.40 -4.40 0.19
C LEU A 150 -7.04 -3.76 0.53
N LEU A 151 -6.00 -4.01 -0.28
CA LEU A 151 -4.72 -3.31 -0.10
C LEU A 151 -4.88 -1.80 -0.23
N ALA A 152 -5.64 -1.33 -1.22
CA ALA A 152 -5.88 0.10 -1.41
C ALA A 152 -6.46 0.73 -0.14
N HIS A 153 -7.53 0.15 0.41
CA HIS A 153 -8.18 0.69 1.60
C HIS A 153 -7.26 0.65 2.82
N GLN A 154 -6.56 -0.46 3.06
CA GLN A 154 -5.66 -0.60 4.20
C GLN A 154 -4.44 0.32 4.09
N LEU A 155 -3.93 0.54 2.87
CA LEU A 155 -2.90 1.53 2.59
C LEU A 155 -3.41 2.96 2.85
N ILE A 156 -4.62 3.31 2.40
CA ILE A 156 -5.22 4.63 2.64
C ILE A 156 -5.39 4.87 4.15
N TRP A 157 -5.99 3.93 4.89
CA TRP A 157 -6.13 4.03 6.35
C TRP A 157 -4.77 4.22 7.05
N ASN A 158 -3.75 3.46 6.65
CA ASN A 158 -2.42 3.61 7.21
C ASN A 158 -1.77 4.95 6.83
N MET A 159 -1.98 5.44 5.61
CA MET A 159 -1.46 6.73 5.17
C MET A 159 -2.12 7.89 5.92
N GLU A 160 -3.45 7.92 6.04
CA GLU A 160 -4.18 8.98 6.74
C GLU A 160 -3.73 9.13 8.20
N THR A 161 -3.51 8.00 8.88
CA THR A 161 -3.00 8.00 10.27
C THR A 161 -1.54 8.45 10.38
N ASN A 162 -0.75 8.38 9.31
CA ASN A 162 0.66 8.78 9.29
C ASN A 162 0.91 10.15 8.63
N MET A 163 -0.13 10.81 8.09
CA MET A 163 -0.03 12.17 7.57
C MET A 163 0.20 13.20 8.67
N TYR A 164 -0.24 12.92 9.90
CA TYR A 164 -0.17 13.83 11.03
C TYR A 164 0.73 13.26 12.13
N ALA A 165 1.46 14.14 12.80
CA ALA A 165 2.34 13.79 13.92
C ALA A 165 1.58 13.75 15.26
N ASP A 166 0.35 14.25 15.30
CA ASP A 166 -0.48 14.33 16.49
C ASP A 166 -1.83 13.61 16.33
N GLU A 167 -2.44 13.24 17.46
CA GLU A 167 -3.69 12.49 17.50
C GLU A 167 -4.90 13.31 17.04
N ASP A 168 -4.84 14.63 17.16
CA ASP A 168 -5.93 15.55 16.78
C ASP A 168 -5.89 15.93 15.28
N SER A 169 -4.94 15.39 14.49
CA SER A 169 -4.76 15.71 13.07
C SER A 169 -4.58 17.21 12.77
N LYS A 170 -3.81 17.92 13.61
CA LYS A 170 -3.53 19.36 13.45
C LYS A 170 -2.12 19.61 12.94
N ASN A 171 -1.17 18.80 13.39
CA ASN A 171 0.25 18.95 13.08
C ASN A 171 0.63 17.97 11.98
N LYS A 172 0.75 18.46 10.75
CA LYS A 172 1.17 17.66 9.60
C LYS A 172 2.59 17.13 9.77
N ASP A 173 2.86 15.87 9.40
CA ASP A 173 4.23 15.34 9.33
C ASP A 173 4.98 16.11 8.22
N PRO A 174 6.10 16.79 8.52
CA PRO A 174 6.78 17.68 7.59
C PRO A 174 7.44 16.95 6.41
N VAL A 175 7.56 15.62 6.46
CA VAL A 175 8.15 14.80 5.40
C VAL A 175 7.09 13.99 4.67
N LEU A 176 6.14 13.41 5.41
CA LEU A 176 5.18 12.46 4.85
C LEU A 176 3.90 13.11 4.33
N PHE A 177 3.44 14.23 4.90
CA PHE A 177 2.09 14.73 4.64
C PHE A 177 1.80 14.91 3.14
N ASP A 178 2.63 15.69 2.43
CA ASP A 178 2.38 16.00 1.02
C ASP A 178 2.50 14.76 0.14
N ALA A 179 3.51 13.92 0.39
CA ALA A 179 3.74 12.70 -0.37
C ALA A 179 2.60 11.68 -0.20
N LEU A 180 2.20 11.40 1.04
CA LEU A 180 1.10 10.48 1.32
C LEU A 180 -0.23 11.00 0.80
N ASN A 181 -0.49 12.31 0.93
CA ASN A 181 -1.71 12.93 0.40
C ASN A 181 -1.78 12.81 -1.13
N GLU A 182 -0.65 12.97 -1.82
CA GLU A 182 -0.60 12.76 -3.27
C GLU A 182 -0.85 11.29 -3.65
N ILE A 183 -0.25 10.34 -2.93
CA ILE A 183 -0.45 8.90 -3.13
C ILE A 183 -1.92 8.51 -2.88
N VAL A 184 -2.52 8.97 -1.79
CA VAL A 184 -3.94 8.74 -1.49
C VAL A 184 -4.82 9.26 -2.63
N LYS A 185 -4.62 10.52 -3.05
CA LYS A 185 -5.39 11.09 -4.18
C LYS A 185 -5.26 10.26 -5.44
N LYS A 186 -4.05 9.86 -5.83
CA LYS A 186 -3.83 9.03 -7.03
C LYS A 186 -4.46 7.65 -6.89
N THR A 187 -4.42 7.05 -5.71
CA THR A 187 -5.03 5.73 -5.44
C THR A 187 -6.56 5.80 -5.52
N VAL A 188 -7.19 6.79 -4.86
CA VAL A 188 -8.65 6.99 -4.88
C VAL A 188 -9.14 7.34 -6.29
N ASN A 189 -8.41 8.17 -7.02
CA ASN A 189 -8.79 8.54 -8.40
C ASN A 189 -8.81 7.36 -9.37
N GLN A 190 -8.14 6.24 -9.06
CA GLN A 190 -8.15 5.02 -9.87
C GLN A 190 -9.33 4.09 -9.57
N LEU A 191 -10.00 4.25 -8.42
CA LEU A 191 -11.18 3.46 -8.09
C LEU A 191 -12.34 3.90 -8.97
N GLU A 192 -13.12 2.99 -9.55
CA GLU A 192 -14.28 3.34 -10.39
C GLU A 192 -15.49 2.47 -10.06
N GLY A 193 -16.67 2.89 -10.52
CA GLY A 193 -17.90 2.08 -10.44
C GLY A 193 -18.24 1.62 -9.02
N ALA A 194 -18.38 0.29 -8.84
CA ALA A 194 -18.71 -0.30 -7.56
C ALA A 194 -17.59 -0.16 -6.51
N ALA A 195 -16.31 -0.21 -6.94
CA ALA A 195 -15.17 -0.10 -6.03
C ALA A 195 -15.10 1.30 -5.41
N ARG A 196 -15.32 2.37 -6.20
CA ARG A 196 -15.38 3.75 -5.69
C ARG A 196 -16.52 3.94 -4.69
N ARG A 197 -17.73 3.49 -5.02
CA ARG A 197 -18.88 3.59 -4.10
C ARG A 197 -18.66 2.84 -2.80
N PHE A 198 -18.05 1.65 -2.87
CA PHE A 198 -17.73 0.87 -1.70
C PHE A 198 -16.69 1.58 -0.81
N HIS A 199 -15.62 2.13 -1.39
CA HIS A 199 -14.65 2.97 -0.68
C HIS A 199 -15.30 4.18 -0.02
N GLU A 200 -16.08 4.96 -0.76
CA GLU A 200 -16.76 6.15 -0.24
C GLU A 200 -17.70 5.82 0.92
N ALA A 201 -18.49 4.75 0.80
CA ALA A 201 -19.42 4.34 1.85
C ALA A 201 -18.70 3.81 3.10
N GLU A 202 -17.66 3.00 2.93
CA GLU A 202 -16.87 2.45 4.04
C GLU A 202 -16.14 3.56 4.81
N PHE A 203 -15.37 4.40 4.12
CA PHE A 203 -14.62 5.49 4.74
C PHE A 203 -15.55 6.52 5.38
N SER A 204 -16.64 6.92 4.70
CA SER A 204 -17.63 7.84 5.27
C SER A 204 -18.20 7.33 6.58
N LEU A 205 -18.58 6.05 6.64
CA LEU A 205 -19.12 5.43 7.85
C LEU A 205 -18.11 5.47 9.01
N PHE A 206 -16.88 5.01 8.78
CA PHE A 206 -15.89 4.94 9.85
C PHE A 206 -15.33 6.30 10.27
N HIS A 207 -15.30 7.29 9.37
CA HIS A 207 -15.03 8.67 9.75
C HIS A 207 -16.14 9.25 10.64
N GLN A 208 -17.42 9.01 10.32
CA GLN A 208 -18.53 9.42 11.17
C GLN A 208 -18.44 8.78 12.56
N LEU A 209 -18.21 7.46 12.62
CA LEU A 209 -18.06 6.73 13.90
C LEU A 209 -16.87 7.25 14.71
N THR A 210 -15.72 7.46 14.08
CA THR A 210 -14.51 7.96 14.77
C THR A 210 -14.71 9.39 15.29
N ALA A 211 -15.41 10.24 14.53
CA ALA A 211 -15.70 11.62 14.90
C ALA A 211 -16.59 11.75 16.15
N ILE A 212 -17.39 10.73 16.48
CA ILE A 212 -18.20 10.71 17.72
C ILE A 212 -17.33 10.99 18.95
N SER A 213 -16.11 10.42 19.00
CA SER A 213 -15.19 10.59 20.13
C SER A 213 -14.85 12.07 20.39
N GLY A 214 -14.64 12.85 19.33
CA GLY A 214 -14.43 14.29 19.40
C GLY A 214 -15.68 15.05 19.84
N THR A 215 -16.84 14.68 19.29
CA THR A 215 -18.14 15.30 19.61
C THR A 215 -18.54 15.13 21.08
N ILE A 216 -18.22 13.98 21.69
CA ILE A 216 -18.57 13.70 23.09
C ILE A 216 -17.52 14.18 24.10
N LYS A 217 -16.32 14.60 23.65
CA LYS A 217 -15.20 15.05 24.49
C LYS A 217 -15.58 16.15 25.50
N PRO A 218 -16.41 17.17 25.15
CA PRO A 218 -16.80 18.23 26.08
C PRO A 218 -17.73 17.78 27.23
N TYR A 219 -18.42 16.65 27.08
CA TYR A 219 -19.38 16.19 28.09
C TYR A 219 -18.66 15.49 29.25
N PRO A 220 -19.07 15.71 30.52
CA PRO A 220 -18.46 15.03 31.66
C PRO A 220 -18.67 13.50 31.60
N LYS A 221 -17.70 12.74 32.11
CA LYS A 221 -17.78 11.27 32.21
C LYS A 221 -19.06 10.85 32.96
N GLY A 222 -19.56 9.65 32.68
CA GLY A 222 -20.83 9.13 33.23
C GLY A 222 -22.02 9.33 32.28
N ASP A 223 -23.21 9.49 32.83
CA ASP A 223 -24.48 9.45 32.08
C ASP A 223 -24.60 10.54 31.02
N ALA A 224 -24.05 11.73 31.27
CA ALA A 224 -24.08 12.85 30.33
C ALA A 224 -23.34 12.50 29.02
N ARG A 225 -22.11 11.98 29.12
CA ARG A 225 -21.33 11.55 27.95
C ARG A 225 -21.93 10.32 27.28
N LYS A 226 -22.50 9.37 28.05
CA LYS A 226 -23.21 8.22 27.48
C LYS A 226 -24.42 8.66 26.65
N LYS A 227 -25.24 9.59 27.17
CA LYS A 227 -26.40 10.14 26.44
C LYS A 227 -25.98 10.89 25.18
N ALA A 228 -24.91 11.68 25.24
CA ALA A 228 -24.35 12.36 24.08
C ALA A 228 -23.84 11.37 23.03
N CYS A 229 -23.20 10.28 23.45
CA CYS A 229 -22.72 9.21 22.57
C CYS A 229 -23.87 8.50 21.85
N LEU A 230 -24.91 8.08 22.57
CA LEU A 230 -26.08 7.44 21.96
C LEU A 230 -26.78 8.37 20.96
N LYS A 231 -26.88 9.67 21.30
CA LYS A 231 -27.42 10.67 20.38
C LYS A 231 -26.58 10.79 19.11
N ALA A 232 -25.26 10.96 19.23
CA ALA A 232 -24.37 11.07 18.08
C ALA A 232 -24.35 9.78 17.24
N LEU A 233 -24.38 8.61 17.90
CA LEU A 233 -24.44 7.31 17.22
C LEU A 233 -25.74 7.17 16.41
N SER A 234 -26.88 7.66 16.92
CA SER A 234 -28.16 7.60 16.21
C SER A 234 -28.20 8.43 14.91
N GLU A 235 -27.25 9.35 14.72
CA GLU A 235 -27.13 10.15 13.51
C GLU A 235 -26.28 9.45 12.42
N VAL A 236 -25.52 8.40 12.78
CA VAL A 236 -24.68 7.64 11.86
C VAL A 236 -25.52 6.69 11.02
N LYS A 237 -25.23 6.63 9.71
CA LYS A 237 -25.96 5.78 8.77
C LYS A 237 -25.06 4.76 8.09
N LEU A 238 -25.48 3.50 8.14
CA LEU A 238 -24.93 2.42 7.32
C LEU A 238 -25.65 2.40 5.97
N GLU A 239 -24.99 2.88 4.92
CA GLU A 239 -25.61 2.99 3.57
C GLU A 239 -25.60 1.66 2.80
N THR A 240 -24.59 0.84 3.02
CA THR A 240 -24.40 -0.47 2.38
C THR A 240 -23.63 -1.41 3.30
N ILE A 241 -23.72 -2.71 3.03
CA ILE A 241 -22.84 -3.71 3.65
C ILE A 241 -21.39 -3.33 3.37
N THR A 242 -20.57 -3.35 4.41
CA THR A 242 -19.13 -3.12 4.35
C THR A 242 -18.40 -4.09 5.27
N TYR A 243 -17.09 -3.98 5.42
CA TYR A 243 -16.30 -4.74 6.40
C TYR A 243 -15.78 -3.83 7.54
N LEU A 244 -15.29 -4.44 8.62
CA LEU A 244 -14.56 -3.72 9.67
C LEU A 244 -13.11 -3.44 9.22
N PRO A 245 -12.60 -2.19 9.27
CA PRO A 245 -11.23 -1.88 8.84
C PRO A 245 -10.17 -2.71 9.56
N SER A 246 -10.41 -3.06 10.83
CA SER A 246 -9.54 -3.89 11.66
C SER A 246 -9.67 -5.39 11.41
N ASN A 247 -10.76 -5.83 10.77
CA ASN A 247 -11.00 -7.22 10.40
C ASN A 247 -11.77 -7.29 9.07
N PRO A 248 -11.05 -7.25 7.93
CA PRO A 248 -11.67 -7.25 6.60
C PRO A 248 -12.54 -8.48 6.28
N GLU A 249 -12.34 -9.58 7.01
CA GLU A 249 -13.15 -10.80 6.88
C GLU A 249 -14.51 -10.69 7.58
N ALA A 250 -14.69 -9.71 8.48
CA ALA A 250 -15.94 -9.48 9.19
C ALA A 250 -16.81 -8.45 8.46
N LEU A 251 -17.95 -8.91 7.94
CA LEU A 251 -18.95 -8.05 7.33
C LEU A 251 -19.80 -7.34 8.38
N LEU A 252 -19.92 -6.02 8.24
CA LEU A 252 -20.80 -5.18 9.02
C LEU A 252 -22.20 -5.19 8.40
N LEU A 253 -23.13 -5.85 9.09
CA LEU A 253 -24.52 -5.99 8.65
C LEU A 253 -25.45 -4.91 9.21
N ASP A 254 -25.23 -4.50 10.46
CA ASP A 254 -26.04 -3.51 11.16
C ASP A 254 -25.27 -2.90 12.35
N ILE A 255 -25.78 -1.81 12.91
CA ILE A 255 -25.24 -1.12 14.07
C ILE A 255 -26.32 -1.08 15.16
N ASP A 256 -26.03 -1.62 16.34
CA ASP A 256 -26.89 -1.42 17.50
C ASP A 256 -26.71 0.00 18.08
N TYR A 257 -27.55 0.91 17.62
CA TYR A 257 -27.59 2.32 18.03
C TYR A 257 -27.88 2.55 19.52
N SER A 258 -28.36 1.53 20.24
CA SER A 258 -28.69 1.59 21.67
C SER A 258 -27.54 1.15 22.58
N SER A 259 -26.49 0.56 22.00
CA SER A 259 -25.39 -0.10 22.74
C SER A 259 -24.16 0.78 23.02
N GLY A 260 -24.09 1.96 22.39
CA GLY A 260 -22.92 2.84 22.42
C GLY A 260 -22.44 3.18 23.85
N THR A 261 -21.22 2.78 24.18
CA THR A 261 -20.60 3.01 25.49
C THR A 261 -19.24 3.68 25.35
N PRO A 262 -19.08 4.95 25.75
CA PRO A 262 -17.79 5.63 25.74
C PRO A 262 -16.77 4.96 26.65
N MET A 263 -15.52 4.88 26.17
CA MET A 263 -14.40 4.40 26.96
C MET A 263 -14.15 5.32 28.17
N GLN A 264 -13.77 4.72 29.31
CA GLN A 264 -13.66 5.41 30.61
C GLN A 264 -12.28 6.04 30.86
N SER A 265 -11.27 5.71 30.05
CA SER A 265 -9.91 6.25 30.15
C SER A 265 -9.87 7.75 29.89
#